data_AF-A0A920KB40-F1
#
_entry.id   AF-A0A920KB40-F1
#
_cell.length_a   1.000
_cell.length_b   1.000
_cell.length_c   1.000
_cell.angle_alpha   90.00
_cell.angle_beta   90.00
_cell.angle_gamma   90.00
#
_symmetry.space_group_name_H-M   'P 1'
#
loop_
_entity.id
_entity.type
_entity.pdbx_description
1 polymer ?
#
loop_
_entity_poly.entity_id
_entity_poly.type
_entity_poly.pdbx_seq_one_letter_code
_entity_poly.pdbx_strand_id
1 'polypeptide(L)'
;MAAENRLEARINELETVKSDIETLITKYDAQEEEKFGGLVAIYEKMKPKESARIFDELDIDILLEVFERMKASKSASILAKMRPERAKEITSRIADRREMPKLN
;
A
#
# COMPACT_ATOMS: atom_id res chain seq x y z
N MET A 1 -46.01 5.19 11.79
CA MET A 1 -45.36 6.48 12.11
C MET A 1 -44.21 6.33 13.10
N ALA A 2 -44.39 6.01 14.40
CA ALA A 2 -43.23 5.96 15.34
C ALA A 2 -42.16 4.89 15.02
N ALA A 3 -42.55 3.70 14.57
CA ALA A 3 -41.61 2.63 14.18
C ALA A 3 -40.86 2.96 12.86
N GLU A 4 -41.54 3.63 11.94
CA GLU A 4 -41.01 4.05 10.64
C GLU A 4 -40.00 5.18 10.81
N ASN A 5 -40.33 6.19 11.62
CA ASN A 5 -39.41 7.28 11.98
C ASN A 5 -38.15 6.76 12.70
N ARG A 6 -38.30 5.74 13.55
CA ARG A 6 -37.15 5.12 14.24
C ARG A 6 -36.27 4.33 13.27
N LEU A 7 -36.85 3.66 12.29
CA LEU A 7 -36.12 2.95 11.26
C LEU A 7 -35.36 3.92 10.35
N GLU A 8 -36.02 4.98 9.92
CA GLU A 8 -35.41 6.04 9.09
C GLU A 8 -34.24 6.73 9.83
N ALA A 9 -34.40 7.04 11.12
CA ALA A 9 -33.31 7.55 11.94
C ALA A 9 -32.11 6.60 12.02
N ARG A 10 -32.35 5.29 12.10
CA ARG A 10 -31.28 4.28 12.10
C ARG A 10 -30.57 4.16 10.76
N ILE A 11 -31.30 4.28 9.65
CA ILE A 11 -30.71 4.28 8.31
C ILE A 11 -29.80 5.49 8.14
N ASN A 12 -30.27 6.69 8.51
CA ASN A 12 -29.47 7.92 8.42
C ASN A 12 -28.21 7.85 9.31
N GLU A 13 -28.31 7.25 10.49
CA GLU A 13 -27.16 7.00 11.38
C GLU A 13 -26.12 6.09 10.70
N LEU A 14 -26.55 4.99 10.07
CA LEU A 14 -25.66 4.07 9.35
C LEU A 14 -25.03 4.70 8.11
N GLU A 15 -25.79 5.50 7.36
CA GLU A 15 -25.26 6.24 6.19
C GLU A 15 -24.20 7.26 6.61
N THR A 16 -24.42 7.94 7.75
CA THR A 16 -23.43 8.86 8.32
C THR A 16 -22.15 8.12 8.69
N VAL A 17 -22.25 7.01 9.43
CA VAL A 17 -21.09 6.19 9.81
C VAL A 17 -20.34 5.68 8.59
N LYS A 18 -21.05 5.22 7.54
CA LYS A 18 -20.45 4.79 6.29
C LYS A 18 -19.65 5.93 5.64
N SER A 19 -20.23 7.12 5.55
CA SER A 19 -19.56 8.30 4.97
C SER A 19 -18.33 8.73 5.76
N ASP A 20 -18.39 8.65 7.09
CA ASP A 20 -17.25 8.94 7.97
C ASP A 20 -16.12 7.92 7.74
N ILE A 21 -16.45 6.64 7.60
CA ILE A 21 -15.47 5.58 7.29
C ILE A 21 -14.82 5.82 5.93
N GLU A 22 -15.60 6.11 4.89
CA GLU A 22 -15.06 6.41 3.55
C GLU A 22 -14.13 7.64 3.56
N THR A 23 -14.49 8.67 4.35
CA THR A 23 -13.67 9.86 4.54
C THR A 23 -12.36 9.53 5.28
N LEU A 24 -12.43 8.70 6.33
CA LEU A 24 -11.25 8.27 7.07
C LEU A 24 -10.30 7.42 6.23
N ILE A 25 -10.83 6.48 5.43
CA ILE A 25 -10.04 5.68 4.49
C ILE A 25 -9.32 6.59 3.50
N THR A 26 -10.05 7.52 2.88
CA THR A 26 -9.45 8.47 1.92
C THR A 26 -8.33 9.30 2.55
N LYS A 27 -8.54 9.77 3.79
CA LYS A 27 -7.53 10.53 4.52
C LYS A 27 -6.31 9.69 4.87
N TYR A 28 -6.52 8.44 5.26
CA TYR A 28 -5.45 7.49 5.56
C TYR A 28 -4.61 7.19 4.32
N ASP A 29 -5.26 6.89 3.19
CA ASP A 29 -4.58 6.63 1.92
C ASP A 29 -3.73 7.82 1.46
N ALA A 30 -4.24 9.05 1.62
CA ALA A 30 -3.49 10.26 1.30
C ALA A 30 -2.23 10.44 2.18
N GLN A 31 -2.32 10.11 3.47
CA GLN A 31 -1.17 10.19 4.38
C GLN A 31 -0.10 9.13 4.04
N GLU A 32 -0.53 7.91 3.73
CA GLU A 32 0.39 6.85 3.32
C GLU A 32 1.04 7.17 1.97
N GLU A 33 0.29 7.75 1.03
CA GLU A 33 0.84 8.20 -0.25
C GLU A 33 1.87 9.31 -0.07
N GLU A 34 1.63 10.29 0.81
CA GLU A 34 2.62 11.33 1.12
C GLU A 34 3.91 10.73 1.71
N LYS A 35 3.75 9.85 2.71
CA LYS A 35 4.86 9.21 3.42
C LYS A 35 5.71 8.34 2.49
N PHE A 36 5.08 7.43 1.73
CA PHE A 36 5.80 6.50 0.87
C PHE A 36 6.20 7.12 -0.47
N GLY A 37 5.42 8.06 -0.99
CA GLY A 37 5.76 8.81 -2.20
C GLY A 37 7.10 9.55 -2.07
N GLY A 38 7.39 10.11 -0.89
CA GLY A 38 8.70 10.70 -0.59
C GLY A 38 9.84 9.68 -0.67
N LEU A 39 9.66 8.50 -0.08
CA LEU A 39 10.66 7.41 -0.14
C LEU A 39 10.88 6.92 -1.57
N VAL A 40 9.80 6.69 -2.32
CA VAL A 40 9.86 6.29 -3.74
C VAL A 40 10.67 7.32 -4.53
N ALA A 41 10.38 8.62 -4.37
CA ALA A 41 11.08 9.68 -5.09
C ALA A 41 12.58 9.72 -4.80
N ILE A 42 13.00 9.42 -3.55
CA ILE A 42 14.42 9.31 -3.19
C ILE A 42 15.07 8.13 -3.93
N TYR A 43 14.46 6.95 -3.85
CA TYR A 43 15.06 5.74 -4.43
C TYR A 43 15.01 5.70 -5.96
N GLU A 44 14.02 6.33 -6.60
CA GLU A 44 13.97 6.43 -8.07
C GLU A 44 15.05 7.34 -8.65
N LYS A 45 15.52 8.33 -7.87
CA LYS A 45 16.64 9.23 -8.22
C LYS A 45 18.00 8.62 -7.89
N MET A 46 18.03 7.63 -7.00
CA MET A 46 19.25 6.92 -6.61
C MET A 46 19.70 5.93 -7.69
N LYS A 47 21.01 5.67 -7.75
CA LYS A 47 21.55 4.66 -8.67
C LYS A 47 21.02 3.27 -8.28
N PRO A 48 20.60 2.41 -9.24
CA PRO A 48 19.97 1.13 -8.91
C PRO A 48 20.80 0.23 -7.98
N LYS A 49 22.13 0.23 -8.12
CA LYS A 49 23.03 -0.55 -7.27
C LYS A 49 23.05 -0.07 -5.82
N GLU A 50 22.93 1.24 -5.58
CA GLU A 50 22.92 1.78 -4.22
C GLU A 50 21.55 1.54 -3.56
N SER A 51 20.45 1.73 -4.31
CA SER A 51 19.11 1.38 -3.82
C SER A 51 19.01 -0.10 -3.47
N ALA A 52 19.56 -0.98 -4.31
CA ALA A 52 19.55 -2.43 -4.08
C ALA A 52 20.25 -2.82 -2.77
N ARG A 53 21.42 -2.22 -2.48
CA ARG A 53 22.14 -2.46 -1.21
C ARG A 53 21.32 -2.08 0.01
N ILE A 54 20.58 -0.97 -0.06
CA ILE A 54 19.70 -0.54 1.03
C ILE A 54 18.51 -1.49 1.14
N PHE A 55 17.88 -1.82 0.02
CA PHE A 55 16.72 -2.70 -0.04
C PHE A 55 17.02 -4.15 0.40
N ASP A 56 18.26 -4.59 0.22
CA ASP A 56 18.71 -5.88 0.72
C ASP A 56 18.62 -5.98 2.24
N GLU A 57 18.78 -4.87 2.96
CA GLU A 57 18.79 -4.80 4.43
C GLU A 57 17.53 -4.14 5.02
N LEU A 58 16.71 -3.51 4.18
CA LEU A 58 15.48 -2.84 4.61
C LEU A 58 14.43 -3.86 5.07
N ASP A 59 13.64 -3.48 6.07
CA ASP A 59 12.46 -4.24 6.51
C ASP A 59 11.53 -4.58 5.32
N ILE A 60 11.04 -5.81 5.28
CA ILE A 60 10.27 -6.32 4.14
C ILE A 60 8.94 -5.60 3.96
N ASP A 61 8.29 -5.18 5.04
CA ASP A 61 6.98 -4.53 4.95
C ASP A 61 7.13 -3.12 4.37
N ILE A 62 8.16 -2.37 4.80
CA ILE A 62 8.49 -1.06 4.21
C ILE A 62 8.89 -1.21 2.74
N LEU A 63 9.68 -2.24 2.43
CA LEU A 63 10.13 -2.49 1.07
C LEU A 63 8.95 -2.78 0.13
N LEU A 64 7.97 -3.55 0.58
CA LEU A 64 6.76 -3.84 -0.18
C LEU A 64 5.97 -2.58 -0.50
N GLU A 65 5.73 -1.71 0.49
CA GLU A 65 5.01 -0.44 0.28
C GLU A 65 5.70 0.47 -0.73
N VAL A 66 7.04 0.51 -0.71
CA VAL A 66 7.84 1.28 -1.67
C VAL A 66 7.76 0.66 -3.07
N PHE A 67 7.84 -0.67 -3.19
CA PHE A 67 7.79 -1.36 -4.49
C PHE A 67 6.40 -1.30 -5.15
N GLU A 68 5.33 -1.33 -4.37
CA GLU A 68 3.96 -1.22 -4.87
C GLU A 68 3.68 0.14 -5.54
N ARG A 69 4.32 1.22 -5.03
CA ARG A 69 4.17 2.59 -5.55
C ARG A 69 5.23 2.97 -6.59
N MET A 70 6.34 2.24 -6.66
CA MET A 70 7.44 2.53 -7.57
C MET A 70 7.14 2.09 -9.02
N LYS A 71 7.61 2.87 -10.00
CA LYS A 71 7.46 2.50 -11.41
C LYS A 71 8.12 1.16 -11.72
N ALA A 72 7.40 0.29 -12.43
CA ALA A 72 7.86 -1.06 -12.77
C ALA A 72 9.28 -1.12 -13.37
N SER A 73 9.63 -0.17 -14.26
CA SER A 73 10.97 -0.11 -14.86
C SER A 73 12.09 0.23 -13.87
N LYS A 74 11.79 1.07 -12.86
CA LYS A 74 12.72 1.41 -11.77
C LYS A 74 12.88 0.21 -10.83
N SER A 75 11.76 -0.39 -10.42
CA SER A 75 11.73 -1.60 -9.59
C SER A 75 12.52 -2.74 -10.23
N ALA A 76 12.33 -3.00 -11.52
CA ALA A 76 13.08 -4.03 -12.25
C ALA A 76 14.59 -3.78 -12.26
N SER A 77 15.00 -2.52 -12.48
CA SER A 77 16.43 -2.15 -12.49
C SER A 77 17.09 -2.34 -11.13
N ILE A 78 16.35 -2.13 -10.04
CA ILE A 78 16.84 -2.32 -8.67
C ILE A 78 16.85 -3.81 -8.31
N LEU A 79 15.76 -4.55 -8.59
CA LEU A 79 15.68 -6.00 -8.36
C LEU A 79 16.84 -6.76 -9.02
N ALA A 80 17.21 -6.37 -10.24
CA ALA A 80 18.32 -6.96 -10.97
C ALA A 80 19.71 -6.76 -10.30
N LYS A 81 19.79 -5.92 -9.26
CA LYS A 81 21.01 -5.62 -8.50
C LYS A 81 20.93 -6.06 -7.03
N MET A 82 19.79 -6.56 -6.58
CA MET A 82 19.60 -7.07 -5.22
C MET A 82 20.17 -8.49 -5.07
N ARG A 83 20.28 -8.96 -3.82
CA ARG A 83 20.56 -10.36 -3.54
C ARG A 83 19.44 -11.25 -4.10
N PRO A 84 19.76 -12.38 -4.76
CA PRO A 84 18.75 -13.27 -5.34
C PRO A 84 17.68 -13.72 -4.35
N GLU A 85 18.08 -14.01 -3.11
CA GLU A 85 17.19 -14.46 -2.04
C GLU A 85 16.18 -13.37 -1.69
N ARG A 86 16.64 -12.12 -1.58
CA ARG A 86 15.81 -10.97 -1.27
C ARG A 86 14.86 -10.63 -2.42
N ALA A 87 15.36 -10.63 -3.65
CA ALA A 87 14.54 -10.40 -4.85
C ALA A 87 13.44 -11.47 -4.98
N LYS A 88 13.75 -12.73 -4.67
CA LYS A 88 12.75 -13.81 -4.63
C LYS A 88 11.71 -13.55 -3.54
N GLU A 89 12.14 -13.21 -2.32
CA GLU A 89 11.23 -12.97 -1.20
C GLU A 89 10.22 -11.86 -1.51
N ILE A 90 10.67 -10.70 -1.99
CA ILE A 90 9.77 -9.60 -2.31
C ILE A 90 8.81 -9.95 -3.45
N THR A 91 9.27 -10.62 -4.49
CA THR A 91 8.41 -10.98 -5.62
C THR A 91 7.36 -12.02 -5.23
N SER A 92 7.70 -12.99 -4.36
CA SER A 92 6.72 -13.90 -3.77
C SER A 92 5.69 -13.16 -2.92
N ARG A 93 6.13 -12.28 -2.02
CA ARG A 93 5.22 -11.49 -1.16
C ARG A 93 4.27 -10.59 -1.96
N ILE A 94 4.74 -9.98 -3.05
CA ILE A 94 3.89 -9.19 -3.96
C ILE A 94 2.84 -10.07 -4.62
N ALA A 95 3.19 -11.29 -5.02
CA ALA A 95 2.23 -12.24 -5.59
C ALA A 95 1.16 -12.63 -4.55
N ASP A 96 1.58 -12.98 -3.33
CA ASP A 96 0.67 -13.36 -2.25
C ASP A 96 -0.30 -12.22 -1.88
N ARG A 97 0.17 -10.96 -1.83
CA ARG A 97 -0.69 -9.79 -1.56
C ARG A 97 -1.74 -9.54 -2.66
N ARG A 98 -1.44 -9.91 -3.90
CA ARG A 98 -2.38 -9.75 -5.03
C ARG A 98 -3.50 -10.79 -5.02
N GLU A 99 -3.29 -11.92 -4.36
CA GLU A 99 -4.36 -12.88 -4.08
C GLU A 99 -5.21 -12.36 -2.92
N MET A 100 -6.05 -11.34 -3.18
CA MET A 100 -6.99 -10.84 -2.16
C MET A 100 -7.79 -12.00 -1.54
N PRO A 101 -7.98 -12.04 -0.21
CA PRO A 101 -8.86 -13.01 0.42
C PRO A 101 -10.23 -12.92 -0.23
N LYS A 102 -10.73 -14.04 -0.75
CA LYS A 102 -12.12 -14.11 -1.22
C LYS A 102 -13.01 -13.81 -0.02
N LEU A 103 -13.77 -12.72 -0.10
CA LEU A 103 -14.90 -12.47 0.78
C LEU A 103 -15.94 -13.54 0.45
N ASN A 104 -15.89 -14.64 1.19
CA ASN A 104 -16.93 -15.65 1.23
C ASN A 104 -17.90 -15.31 2.36
#